data_AF-A0A6V7VQ41-F1
#
_entry.id   AF-A0A6V7VQ41-F1
#
_cell.length_a   1.000
_cell.length_b   1.000
_cell.length_c   1.000
_cell.angle_alpha   90.00
_cell.angle_beta   90.00
_cell.angle_gamma   90.00
#
_symmetry.space_group_name_H-M   'P 1'
#
loop_
_entity.id
_entity.type
_entity.pdbx_description
1 polymer ?
#
loop_
_entity_poly.entity_id
_entity_poly.type
_entity_poly.pdbx_seq_one_letter_code
_entity_poly.pdbx_strand_id
1 'polypeptide(L)'
;MKELLEPFYQTLIFSQKDFGGFSKIFGIVKKLINHCKDFKSNSKNCKELAANLAESVEKRFDCILNFDSNSFCPYFTLAALFDPNEAVNVNFSMDSIKFLISRCIEMDRDIVYSSIQIDDQIQIEMDERTKRLQELNAPNSMQNPYGLAEKYLIDVYSQQNYIDPLEFWKKMREQDHIKPLIRNGLSYLAIPGTTAPIERVFSLAGLATKGIMNRTEEKLLNAKLLIHLNS
;
A
#
# COMPACT_ATOMS: atom_id res chain seq x y z
N MET A 1 26.43 -5.54 16.68
CA MET A 1 25.65 -4.29 16.46
C MET A 1 25.34 -4.07 14.99
N LYS A 2 26.31 -4.13 14.07
CA LYS A 2 26.05 -4.04 12.61
C LYS A 2 24.94 -5.00 12.15
N GLU A 3 25.05 -6.28 12.49
CA GLU A 3 24.05 -7.31 12.13
C GLU A 3 22.63 -7.03 12.66
N LEU A 4 22.51 -6.34 13.81
CA LEU A 4 21.20 -5.95 14.35
C LEU A 4 20.56 -4.85 13.52
N LEU A 5 21.35 -3.87 13.08
CA LEU A 5 20.87 -2.66 12.41
C LEU A 5 20.84 -2.77 10.88
N GLU A 6 21.54 -3.75 10.30
CA GLU A 6 21.64 -3.91 8.84
C GLU A 6 20.25 -3.98 8.15
N PRO A 7 19.25 -4.74 8.66
CA PRO A 7 17.94 -4.78 8.00
C PRO A 7 17.19 -3.44 8.00
N PHE A 8 17.40 -2.62 9.03
CA PHE A 8 16.84 -1.27 9.10
C PHE A 8 17.48 -0.37 8.04
N TYR A 9 18.80 -0.48 7.87
CA TYR A 9 19.53 0.26 6.84
C TYR A 9 19.10 -0.17 5.42
N GLN A 10 18.94 -1.48 5.18
CA GLN A 10 18.45 -1.98 3.89
C GLN A 10 17.02 -1.49 3.58
N THR A 11 16.16 -1.40 4.60
CA THR A 11 14.81 -0.83 4.45
C THR A 11 14.86 0.64 4.04
N LEU A 12 15.80 1.42 4.59
CA LEU A 12 16.00 2.82 4.21
C LEU A 12 16.53 2.95 2.77
N ILE A 13 17.43 2.06 2.34
CA ILE A 13 17.90 2.06 0.94
C ILE A 13 16.74 1.72 0.00
N PHE A 14 15.92 0.74 0.36
CA PHE A 14 14.76 0.33 -0.41
C PHE A 14 13.78 1.50 -0.61
N SER A 15 13.49 2.27 0.44
CA SER A 15 12.60 3.44 0.35
C SER A 15 13.16 4.60 -0.48
N GLN A 16 14.44 4.57 -0.85
CA GLN A 16 15.09 5.62 -1.65
C GLN A 16 15.23 5.27 -3.13
N LYS A 17 15.31 3.98 -3.49
CA LYS A 17 15.65 3.56 -4.86
C LYS A 17 14.42 3.42 -5.75
N ASP A 18 13.34 2.87 -5.22
CA ASP A 18 12.09 2.68 -5.94
C ASP A 18 10.94 3.24 -5.09
N PHE A 19 9.81 3.58 -5.73
CA PHE A 19 8.56 3.75 -5.00
C PHE A 19 8.19 2.37 -4.43
N GLY A 20 8.83 1.96 -3.34
CA GLY A 20 8.48 0.73 -2.65
C GLY A 20 6.98 0.77 -2.43
N GLY A 21 6.25 -0.14 -3.07
CA GLY A 21 4.79 -0.09 -3.08
C GLY A 21 4.28 -0.10 -1.64
N PHE A 22 3.18 0.60 -1.39
CA PHE A 22 2.53 0.63 -0.09
C PHE A 22 2.30 -0.78 0.49
N SER A 23 2.17 -1.78 -0.40
CA SER A 23 2.06 -3.20 -0.09
C SER A 23 3.24 -3.78 0.70
N LYS A 24 4.46 -3.28 0.51
CA LYS A 24 5.67 -3.84 1.14
C LYS A 24 5.82 -3.44 2.60
N ILE A 25 5.18 -2.35 3.03
CA ILE A 25 5.38 -1.76 4.36
C ILE A 25 5.05 -2.75 5.47
N PHE A 26 3.88 -3.40 5.40
CA PHE A 26 3.45 -4.34 6.42
C PHE A 26 4.42 -5.52 6.57
N GLY A 27 4.84 -6.10 5.43
CA GLY A 27 5.80 -7.21 5.39
C GLY A 27 7.17 -6.79 5.95
N ILE A 28 7.65 -5.60 5.61
CA ILE A 28 8.91 -5.04 6.13
C ILE A 28 8.84 -4.88 7.65
N VAL A 29 7.77 -4.29 8.20
CA VAL A 29 7.61 -4.09 9.64
C VAL A 29 7.63 -5.43 10.37
N LYS A 30 6.88 -6.44 9.89
CA LYS A 30 6.90 -7.79 10.45
C LYS A 30 8.31 -8.41 10.39
N LYS A 31 9.01 -8.29 9.26
CA LYS A 31 10.38 -8.80 9.09
C LYS A 31 11.35 -8.16 10.09
N LEU A 32 11.27 -6.85 10.31
CA LEU A 32 12.11 -6.14 11.28
C LEU A 32 11.83 -6.60 12.71
N ILE A 33 10.56 -6.75 13.08
CA ILE A 33 10.17 -7.25 14.41
C ILE A 33 10.71 -8.66 14.62
N ASN A 34 10.48 -9.57 13.66
CA ASN A 34 10.94 -10.95 13.76
C ASN A 34 12.47 -11.02 13.81
N HIS A 35 13.18 -10.24 12.99
CA HIS A 35 14.64 -10.13 13.05
C HIS A 35 15.13 -9.74 14.44
N CYS A 36 14.51 -8.73 15.07
CA CYS A 36 14.87 -8.30 16.42
C CYS A 36 14.57 -9.37 17.47
N LYS A 37 13.42 -10.07 17.37
CA LYS A 37 13.03 -11.14 18.30
C LYS A 37 13.92 -12.37 18.18
N ASP A 38 14.33 -12.71 16.97
CA ASP A 38 15.17 -13.87 16.65
C ASP A 38 16.67 -13.55 16.75
N PHE A 39 17.04 -12.31 17.08
CA PHE A 39 18.42 -11.85 17.09
C PHE A 39 19.26 -12.57 18.16
N LYS A 40 20.20 -13.41 17.69
CA LYS A 40 21.10 -14.15 18.57
C LYS A 40 22.41 -13.39 18.75
N SER A 41 22.72 -12.99 19.98
CA SER A 41 24.00 -12.38 20.33
C SER A 41 24.55 -12.90 21.66
N ASN A 42 25.88 -13.01 21.76
CA ASN A 42 26.56 -13.34 23.01
C ASN A 42 26.58 -12.16 24.00
N SER A 43 26.35 -10.93 23.52
CA SER A 43 26.30 -9.73 24.36
C SER A 43 24.92 -9.53 24.95
N LYS A 44 24.82 -9.46 26.28
CA LYS A 44 23.58 -9.13 27.00
C LYS A 44 22.99 -7.80 26.53
N ASN A 45 23.83 -6.76 26.41
CA ASN A 45 23.39 -5.43 25.97
C ASN A 45 22.81 -5.45 24.55
N CYS A 46 23.37 -6.26 23.65
CA CYS A 46 22.82 -6.38 22.29
C CYS A 46 21.47 -7.09 22.25
N LYS A 47 21.27 -8.11 23.11
CA LYS A 47 19.98 -8.79 23.24
C LYS A 47 18.90 -7.87 23.80
N GLU A 48 19.24 -7.11 24.84
CA GLU A 48 18.33 -6.12 25.45
C GLU A 48 17.97 -5.02 24.45
N LEU A 49 18.97 -4.51 23.70
CA LEU A 49 18.72 -3.55 22.63
C LEU A 49 17.79 -4.12 21.54
N ALA A 50 17.99 -5.37 21.12
CA ALA A 50 17.13 -6.00 20.12
C ALA A 50 15.68 -6.15 20.63
N ALA A 51 15.49 -6.56 21.88
CA ALA A 51 14.17 -6.63 22.51
C ALA A 51 13.49 -5.25 22.57
N ASN A 52 14.22 -4.23 23.02
CA ASN A 52 13.71 -2.86 23.09
C ASN A 52 13.38 -2.30 21.70
N LEU A 53 14.16 -2.65 20.67
CA LEU A 53 13.87 -2.28 19.28
C LEU A 53 12.61 -2.97 18.77
N ALA A 54 12.43 -4.27 19.02
CA ALA A 54 11.21 -4.99 18.66
C ALA A 54 9.97 -4.33 19.27
N GLU A 55 10.00 -4.09 20.59
CA GLU A 55 8.89 -3.43 21.31
C GLU A 55 8.64 -2.01 20.79
N SER A 56 9.70 -1.25 20.51
CA SER A 56 9.56 0.11 19.98
C SER A 56 8.91 0.12 18.59
N VAL A 57 9.30 -0.81 17.72
CA VAL A 57 8.72 -0.96 16.39
C VAL A 57 7.26 -1.40 16.51
N GLU A 58 6.95 -2.43 17.29
CA GLU A 58 5.58 -2.90 17.53
C GLU A 58 4.68 -1.77 18.03
N LYS A 59 5.13 -1.02 19.04
CA LYS A 59 4.37 0.11 19.60
C LYS A 59 4.13 1.22 18.59
N ARG A 60 5.12 1.58 17.78
CA ARG A 60 4.99 2.65 16.76
C ARG A 60 4.07 2.25 15.62
N PHE A 61 4.03 0.96 15.30
CA PHE A 61 3.23 0.41 14.21
C PHE A 61 2.01 -0.38 14.71
N ASP A 62 1.58 -0.17 15.96
CA ASP A 62 0.41 -0.85 16.54
C ASP A 62 -0.84 -0.61 15.68
N CYS A 63 -1.01 0.62 15.18
CA CYS A 63 -2.11 0.98 14.30
C CYS A 63 -2.17 0.18 12.99
N ILE A 64 -1.10 -0.50 12.56
CA ILE A 64 -1.14 -1.37 11.37
C ILE A 64 -1.04 -2.85 11.72
N LEU A 65 -0.49 -3.19 12.88
CA LEU A 65 -0.24 -4.58 13.32
C LEU A 65 -1.39 -5.18 14.11
N ASN A 66 -2.14 -4.36 14.85
CA ASN A 66 -3.16 -4.79 15.80
C ASN A 66 -4.57 -4.59 15.25
N PHE A 67 -5.18 -5.68 14.79
CA PHE A 67 -6.49 -5.70 14.13
C PHE A 67 -7.63 -5.40 15.10
N ASP A 68 -7.42 -5.60 16.40
CA ASP A 68 -8.40 -5.37 17.45
C ASP A 68 -8.32 -3.93 18.03
N SER A 69 -7.32 -3.15 17.60
CA SER A 69 -7.13 -1.79 18.07
C SER A 69 -8.14 -0.83 17.45
N ASN A 70 -8.69 0.09 18.26
CA ASN A 70 -9.54 1.17 17.75
C ASN A 70 -8.79 2.14 16.82
N SER A 71 -7.46 2.16 16.88
CA SER A 71 -6.61 2.95 15.98
C SER A 71 -6.18 2.18 14.73
N PHE A 72 -6.71 0.98 14.50
CA PHE A 72 -6.34 0.14 13.37
C PHE A 72 -6.59 0.85 12.03
N CYS A 73 -5.55 0.87 11.20
CA CYS A 73 -5.46 1.52 9.91
C CYS A 73 -5.28 0.44 8.84
N PRO A 74 -6.35 0.04 8.14
CA PRO A 74 -6.34 -1.15 7.28
C PRO A 74 -5.57 -0.96 5.98
N TYR A 75 -5.20 0.27 5.60
CA TYR A 75 -4.68 0.57 4.28
C TYR A 75 -3.37 -0.18 3.97
N PHE A 76 -2.44 -0.26 4.93
CA PHE A 76 -1.15 -0.93 4.75
C PHE A 76 -1.31 -2.45 4.67
N THR A 77 -2.20 -3.00 5.50
CA THR A 77 -2.52 -4.44 5.52
C THR A 77 -3.31 -4.86 4.29
N LEU A 78 -4.22 -4.02 3.79
CA LEU A 78 -4.94 -4.24 2.53
C LEU A 78 -4.02 -4.18 1.32
N ALA A 79 -3.11 -3.21 1.25
CA ALA A 79 -2.13 -3.16 0.17
C ALA A 79 -1.23 -4.40 0.18
N ALA A 80 -0.80 -4.85 1.35
CA ALA A 80 -0.03 -6.08 1.49
C ALA A 80 -0.85 -7.33 1.11
N LEU A 81 -2.14 -7.34 1.42
CA LEU A 81 -3.06 -8.41 1.03
C LEU A 81 -3.25 -8.46 -0.49
N PHE A 82 -3.36 -7.31 -1.16
CA PHE A 82 -3.60 -7.21 -2.60
C PHE A 82 -2.35 -7.34 -3.48
N ASP A 83 -1.16 -7.36 -2.87
CA ASP A 83 0.07 -7.78 -3.54
C ASP A 83 0.22 -9.30 -3.35
N PRO A 84 0.08 -10.12 -4.40
CA PRO A 84 0.12 -11.58 -4.27
C PRO A 84 1.44 -12.07 -3.66
N ASN A 85 2.55 -11.37 -3.91
CA ASN A 85 3.84 -11.77 -3.36
C ASN A 85 3.92 -11.44 -1.86
N GLU A 86 3.39 -10.30 -1.42
CA GLU A 86 3.35 -9.97 0.00
C GLU A 86 2.33 -10.78 0.77
N ALA A 87 1.16 -11.05 0.20
CA ALA A 87 0.15 -11.89 0.82
C ALA A 87 0.71 -13.26 1.21
N VAL A 88 1.49 -13.88 0.31
CA VAL A 88 2.21 -15.14 0.56
C VAL A 88 3.31 -14.95 1.61
N ASN A 89 4.14 -13.91 1.48
CA ASN A 89 5.24 -13.65 2.42
C ASN A 89 4.77 -13.39 3.86
N VAL A 90 3.66 -12.69 4.00
CA VAL A 90 3.07 -12.31 5.29
C VAL A 90 2.29 -13.46 5.90
N ASN A 91 1.76 -14.36 5.07
CA ASN A 91 0.97 -15.53 5.45
C ASN A 91 -0.18 -15.15 6.39
N PHE A 92 -1.09 -14.31 5.90
CA PHE A 92 -2.28 -13.90 6.66
C PHE A 92 -3.15 -15.13 7.00
N SER A 93 -3.74 -15.14 8.19
CA SER A 93 -4.76 -16.14 8.54
C SER A 93 -6.02 -15.88 7.72
N MET A 94 -6.80 -16.94 7.49
CA MET A 94 -8.08 -16.82 6.79
C MET A 94 -9.02 -15.82 7.48
N ASP A 95 -9.02 -15.75 8.81
CA ASP A 95 -9.85 -14.82 9.57
C ASP A 95 -9.40 -13.36 9.37
N SER A 96 -8.09 -13.10 9.38
CA SER A 96 -7.56 -11.77 9.06
C SER A 96 -7.94 -11.33 7.64
N ILE A 97 -7.90 -12.24 6.67
CA ILE A 97 -8.25 -11.95 5.27
C ILE A 97 -9.74 -11.62 5.15
N LYS A 98 -10.60 -12.42 5.78
CA LYS A 98 -12.06 -12.19 5.81
C LYS A 98 -12.39 -10.82 6.41
N PHE A 99 -11.74 -10.50 7.53
CA PHE A 99 -11.87 -9.19 8.17
C PHE A 99 -11.44 -8.06 7.24
N LEU A 100 -10.25 -8.17 6.63
CA LEU A 100 -9.71 -7.14 5.72
C LEU A 100 -10.59 -6.94 4.49
N ILE A 101 -11.03 -8.01 3.82
CA ILE A 101 -11.91 -7.91 2.66
C ILE A 101 -13.25 -7.27 3.03
N SER A 102 -13.81 -7.62 4.19
CA SER A 102 -15.04 -6.99 4.67
C SER A 102 -14.85 -5.49 4.91
N ARG A 103 -13.75 -5.10 5.57
CA ARG A 103 -13.39 -3.68 5.76
C ARG A 103 -13.17 -2.94 4.44
N CYS A 104 -12.53 -3.58 3.47
CA CYS A 104 -12.32 -3.00 2.15
C CYS A 104 -13.66 -2.67 1.46
N ILE A 105 -14.63 -3.59 1.53
CA ILE A 105 -15.96 -3.40 0.96
C ILE A 105 -16.74 -2.30 1.69
N GLU A 106 -16.63 -2.22 3.02
CA GLU A 106 -17.23 -1.15 3.82
C GLU A 106 -16.67 0.22 3.44
N MET A 107 -15.35 0.35 3.38
CA MET A 107 -14.66 1.60 3.01
C MET A 107 -15.04 2.09 1.61
N ASP A 108 -15.22 1.18 0.66
CA ASP A 108 -15.66 1.52 -0.70
C ASP A 108 -17.09 2.09 -0.73
N ARG A 109 -17.99 1.63 0.15
CA ARG A 109 -19.35 2.17 0.25
C ARG A 109 -19.33 3.61 0.75
N ASP A 110 -18.54 3.90 1.77
CA ASP A 110 -18.47 5.24 2.38
C ASP A 110 -17.95 6.30 1.40
N ILE A 111 -17.04 5.92 0.49
CA ILE A 111 -16.56 6.79 -0.59
C ILE A 111 -17.67 7.09 -1.60
N VAL A 112 -18.49 6.11 -1.97
CA VAL A 112 -19.60 6.30 -2.91
C VAL A 112 -20.64 7.26 -2.33
N TYR A 113 -21.01 7.11 -1.05
CA TYR A 113 -21.99 8.00 -0.40
C TYR A 113 -21.50 9.44 -0.22
N SER A 114 -20.20 9.65 0.01
CA SER A 114 -19.62 11.00 0.13
C SER A 114 -19.45 11.70 -1.22
N SER A 115 -19.21 10.96 -2.30
CA SER A 115 -19.10 11.53 -3.66
C SER A 115 -20.42 12.03 -4.27
N ILE A 116 -21.57 11.63 -3.71
CA ILE A 116 -22.92 12.07 -4.18
C ILE A 116 -23.27 13.48 -3.67
N GLN A 117 -22.43 14.11 -2.82
CA GLN A 117 -22.67 15.45 -2.27
C GLN A 117 -21.83 16.57 -2.93
N ILE A 118 -21.24 16.36 -4.10
CA ILE A 118 -20.40 17.36 -4.78
C ILE A 118 -21.13 17.91 -6.03
N ASP A 119 -21.51 19.19 -5.93
CA ASP A 119 -21.97 20.17 -6.94
C ASP A 119 -22.39 19.72 -8.37
N ASP A 120 -23.64 20.09 -8.71
CA ASP A 120 -24.38 19.86 -9.96
C ASP A 120 -23.80 20.45 -11.28
N GLN A 121 -22.51 20.83 -11.35
CA GLN A 121 -21.97 21.57 -12.53
C GLN A 121 -20.85 20.89 -13.32
N ILE A 122 -20.42 19.67 -12.99
CA ILE A 122 -19.41 18.92 -13.79
C ILE A 122 -19.93 17.52 -14.19
N GLN A 123 -21.22 17.41 -14.55
CA GLN A 123 -21.86 16.10 -14.71
C GLN A 123 -21.87 15.54 -16.14
N ILE A 124 -21.68 16.35 -17.19
CA ILE A 124 -22.14 15.91 -18.53
C ILE A 124 -21.09 15.13 -19.36
N GLU A 125 -19.79 15.29 -19.13
CA GLU A 125 -18.74 14.52 -19.87
C GLU A 125 -18.08 13.39 -19.06
N MET A 126 -18.21 13.39 -17.73
CA MET A 126 -17.76 12.27 -16.89
C MET A 126 -18.75 11.09 -16.89
N ASP A 127 -19.96 11.27 -17.41
CA ASP A 127 -21.06 10.32 -17.23
C ASP A 127 -20.89 9.00 -17.99
N GLU A 128 -20.21 8.94 -19.15
CA GLU A 128 -20.00 7.66 -19.85
C GLU A 128 -18.86 6.81 -19.25
N ARG A 129 -17.77 7.46 -18.79
CA ARG A 129 -16.65 6.76 -18.16
C ARG A 129 -17.02 6.32 -16.74
N THR A 130 -17.81 7.14 -16.05
CA THR A 130 -18.37 6.82 -14.73
C THR A 130 -19.48 5.79 -14.85
N LYS A 131 -20.33 5.81 -15.89
CA LYS A 131 -21.27 4.71 -16.18
C LYS A 131 -20.58 3.39 -16.43
N ARG A 132 -19.51 3.34 -17.24
CA ARG A 132 -18.77 2.08 -17.47
C ARG A 132 -18.12 1.54 -16.19
N LEU A 133 -17.67 2.41 -15.29
CA LEU A 133 -17.19 2.02 -13.96
C LEU A 133 -18.34 1.61 -13.02
N GLN A 134 -19.50 2.25 -13.12
CA GLN A 134 -20.71 1.91 -12.37
C GLN A 134 -21.36 0.61 -12.85
N GLU A 135 -21.28 0.28 -14.13
CA GLU A 135 -21.73 -0.98 -14.71
C GLU A 135 -20.82 -2.15 -14.34
N LEU A 136 -19.52 -1.90 -14.12
CA LEU A 136 -18.61 -2.83 -13.42
C LEU A 136 -18.93 -2.96 -11.92
N ASN A 137 -19.61 -1.97 -11.34
CA ASN A 137 -19.99 -1.89 -9.93
C ASN A 137 -21.50 -2.13 -9.70
N ALA A 138 -22.25 -2.61 -10.70
CA ALA A 138 -23.62 -3.02 -10.46
C ALA A 138 -23.57 -4.07 -9.33
N PRO A 139 -24.35 -3.90 -8.24
CA PRO A 139 -24.32 -4.81 -7.10
C PRO A 139 -25.01 -6.13 -7.49
N ASN A 140 -24.44 -6.82 -8.47
CA ASN A 140 -24.85 -8.16 -8.83
C ASN A 140 -24.21 -9.10 -7.82
N SER A 141 -25.08 -9.55 -6.91
CA SER A 141 -24.82 -10.50 -5.84
C SER A 141 -23.97 -9.93 -4.71
N MET A 142 -24.59 -9.81 -3.52
CA MET A 142 -23.89 -9.85 -2.24
C MET A 142 -23.07 -11.14 -2.19
N GLN A 143 -21.90 -11.17 -2.82
CA GLN A 143 -20.97 -12.26 -2.63
C GLN A 143 -20.56 -12.20 -1.17
N ASN A 144 -20.88 -13.27 -0.46
CA ASN A 144 -20.45 -13.51 0.89
C ASN A 144 -18.93 -13.19 0.96
N PRO A 145 -18.47 -12.21 1.76
CA PRO A 145 -17.06 -11.83 1.87
C PRO A 145 -16.14 -13.03 2.12
N TYR A 146 -16.69 -14.07 2.77
CA TYR A 146 -16.02 -15.33 3.04
C TYR A 146 -15.71 -16.11 1.76
N GLY A 147 -16.70 -16.26 0.87
CA GLY A 147 -16.49 -16.96 -0.40
C GLY A 147 -15.60 -16.18 -1.37
N LEU A 148 -15.61 -14.84 -1.27
CA LEU A 148 -14.71 -13.98 -2.02
C LEU A 148 -13.25 -14.10 -1.54
N ALA A 149 -13.04 -14.10 -0.22
CA ALA A 149 -11.74 -14.28 0.42
C ALA A 149 -11.09 -15.63 0.05
N GLU A 150 -11.88 -16.70 0.10
CA GLU A 150 -11.41 -18.05 -0.23
C GLU A 150 -10.95 -18.15 -1.69
N LYS A 151 -11.76 -17.65 -2.63
CA LYS A 151 -11.40 -17.67 -4.05
C LYS A 151 -10.17 -16.83 -4.33
N TYR A 152 -10.10 -15.62 -3.78
CA TYR A 152 -8.93 -14.75 -3.91
C TYR A 152 -7.65 -15.45 -3.46
N LEU A 153 -7.68 -16.15 -2.31
CA LEU A 153 -6.52 -16.88 -1.83
C LEU A 153 -6.12 -18.03 -2.74
N ILE A 154 -7.08 -18.81 -3.24
CA ILE A 154 -6.80 -19.87 -4.20
C ILE A 154 -6.08 -19.29 -5.42
N ASP A 155 -6.53 -18.14 -5.92
CA ASP A 155 -5.93 -17.47 -7.06
C ASP A 155 -4.52 -16.92 -6.76
N VAL A 156 -4.27 -16.43 -5.54
CA VAL A 156 -2.95 -15.98 -5.09
C VAL A 156 -1.98 -17.17 -4.90
N TYR A 157 -2.38 -18.20 -4.17
CA TYR A 157 -1.53 -19.35 -3.85
C TYR A 157 -1.34 -20.32 -5.03
N SER A 158 -2.21 -20.28 -6.03
CA SER A 158 -2.02 -21.03 -7.28
C SER A 158 -0.93 -20.43 -8.18
N GLN A 159 -0.49 -19.19 -7.92
CA GLN A 159 0.64 -18.61 -8.63
C GLN A 159 1.94 -19.28 -8.17
N GLN A 160 2.58 -20.02 -9.07
CA GLN A 160 3.79 -20.78 -8.76
C GLN A 160 5.07 -19.92 -8.69
N ASN A 161 5.01 -18.66 -9.16
CA ASN A 161 6.18 -17.80 -9.31
C ASN A 161 5.91 -16.39 -8.81
N TYR A 162 7.00 -15.64 -8.57
CA TYR A 162 6.95 -14.20 -8.39
C TYR A 162 6.31 -13.55 -9.63
N ILE A 163 5.27 -12.75 -9.41
CA ILE A 163 4.50 -12.09 -10.47
C ILE A 163 4.43 -10.60 -10.16
N ASP A 164 4.55 -9.76 -11.19
CA ASP A 164 4.24 -8.34 -11.06
C ASP A 164 2.78 -8.19 -10.56
N PRO A 165 2.55 -7.56 -9.39
CA PRO A 165 1.20 -7.39 -8.85
C PRO A 165 0.22 -6.78 -9.84
N LEU A 166 0.66 -5.87 -10.70
CA LEU A 166 -0.21 -5.26 -11.71
C LEU A 166 -0.60 -6.24 -12.81
N GLU A 167 0.31 -7.11 -13.25
CA GLU A 167 0.00 -8.19 -14.18
C GLU A 167 -0.96 -9.22 -13.59
N PHE A 168 -0.82 -9.55 -12.30
CA PHE A 168 -1.78 -10.40 -11.60
C PHE A 168 -3.20 -9.84 -11.73
N TRP A 169 -3.42 -8.58 -11.36
CA TRP A 169 -4.74 -7.96 -11.43
C TRP A 169 -5.26 -7.77 -12.87
N LYS A 170 -4.37 -7.62 -13.85
CA LYS A 170 -4.75 -7.62 -15.28
C LYS A 170 -5.31 -8.98 -15.70
N LYS A 171 -4.65 -10.08 -15.33
CA LYS A 171 -5.12 -11.45 -15.62
C LYS A 171 -6.43 -11.78 -14.91
N MET A 172 -6.56 -11.35 -13.64
CA MET A 172 -7.76 -11.61 -12.85
C MET A 172 -9.00 -10.83 -13.33
N ARG A 173 -8.85 -9.87 -14.24
CA ARG A 173 -9.97 -9.09 -14.81
C ARG A 173 -11.01 -9.95 -15.52
N GLU A 174 -10.58 -11.08 -16.08
CA GLU A 174 -11.44 -12.00 -16.81
C GLU A 174 -12.29 -12.88 -15.86
N GLN A 175 -11.98 -12.89 -14.56
CA GLN A 175 -12.65 -13.73 -13.57
C GLN A 175 -13.78 -12.98 -12.85
N ASP A 176 -15.01 -13.46 -13.01
CA ASP A 176 -16.21 -12.79 -12.45
C ASP A 176 -16.19 -12.67 -10.92
N HIS A 177 -15.59 -13.61 -10.20
CA HIS A 177 -15.59 -13.59 -8.74
C HIS A 177 -14.61 -12.58 -8.15
N ILE A 178 -13.52 -12.22 -8.84
CA ILE A 178 -12.55 -11.23 -8.33
C ILE A 178 -12.93 -9.79 -8.69
N LYS A 179 -13.82 -9.57 -9.67
CA LYS A 179 -14.24 -8.23 -10.12
C LYS A 179 -14.48 -7.20 -9.00
N PRO A 180 -15.17 -7.54 -7.88
CA PRO A 180 -15.40 -6.59 -6.79
C PRO A 180 -14.10 -6.07 -6.12
N LEU A 181 -13.01 -6.83 -6.17
CA LEU A 181 -11.73 -6.48 -5.54
C LEU A 181 -10.77 -5.76 -6.48
N ILE A 182 -10.97 -5.82 -7.81
CA ILE A 182 -9.99 -5.31 -8.79
C ILE A 182 -9.69 -3.83 -8.59
N ARG A 183 -10.75 -3.02 -8.43
CA ARG A 183 -10.61 -1.57 -8.22
C ARG A 183 -9.77 -1.31 -6.98
N ASN A 184 -10.08 -2.00 -5.88
CA ASN A 184 -9.35 -1.88 -4.62
C ASN A 184 -7.90 -2.31 -4.79
N GLY A 185 -7.66 -3.52 -5.29
CA GLY A 185 -6.32 -4.06 -5.48
C GLY A 185 -5.43 -3.12 -6.29
N LEU A 186 -5.91 -2.64 -7.44
CA LEU A 186 -5.17 -1.67 -8.26
C LEU A 186 -4.95 -0.33 -7.54
N SER A 187 -5.96 0.16 -6.81
CA SER A 187 -5.86 1.45 -6.11
C SER A 187 -4.83 1.38 -4.99
N TYR A 188 -4.85 0.32 -4.16
CA TYR A 188 -3.89 0.13 -3.08
C TYR A 188 -2.46 -0.10 -3.58
N LEU A 189 -2.29 -0.82 -4.70
CA LEU A 189 -0.98 -1.05 -5.31
C LEU A 189 -0.38 0.20 -5.95
N ALA A 190 -1.21 1.15 -6.39
CA ALA A 190 -0.75 2.42 -6.96
C ALA A 190 -0.23 3.41 -5.90
N ILE A 191 -0.49 3.17 -4.61
CA ILE A 191 -0.04 4.06 -3.54
C ILE A 191 1.49 3.90 -3.38
N PRO A 192 2.27 5.01 -3.44
CA PRO A 192 3.68 4.95 -3.14
C PRO A 192 3.89 4.75 -1.63
N GLY A 193 4.80 3.87 -1.24
CA GLY A 193 5.15 3.64 0.18
C GLY A 193 6.13 4.66 0.76
N THR A 194 6.54 5.66 -0.02
CA THR A 194 7.57 6.65 0.35
C THR A 194 7.41 7.93 -0.47
N THR A 195 7.65 9.06 0.18
CA THR A 195 7.73 10.39 -0.47
C THR A 195 9.13 10.69 -1.00
N ALA A 196 10.15 9.87 -0.67
CA ALA A 196 11.55 10.14 -0.97
C ALA A 196 11.86 10.41 -2.46
N PRO A 197 11.23 9.74 -3.46
CA PRO A 197 11.44 10.09 -4.86
C PRO A 197 11.00 11.52 -5.20
N ILE A 198 9.85 11.95 -4.66
CA ILE A 198 9.34 13.31 -4.84
C ILE A 198 10.25 14.31 -4.08
N GLU A 199 10.71 13.97 -2.88
CA GLU A 199 11.67 14.78 -2.13
C GLU A 199 13.00 14.97 -2.87
N ARG A 200 13.47 13.96 -3.61
CA ARG A 200 14.66 14.07 -4.47
C ARG A 200 14.44 15.07 -5.60
N VAL A 201 13.28 15.01 -6.26
CA VAL A 201 12.89 15.98 -7.29
C VAL A 201 12.82 17.40 -6.71
N PHE A 202 12.22 17.57 -5.53
CA PHE A 202 12.20 18.86 -4.84
C PHE A 202 13.58 19.33 -4.39
N SER A 203 14.46 18.41 -3.98
CA SER A 203 15.84 18.73 -3.62
C SER A 203 16.63 19.26 -4.81
N LEU A 204 16.46 18.67 -6.00
CA LEU A 204 17.04 19.17 -7.25
C LEU A 204 16.46 20.53 -7.64
N ALA A 205 15.14 20.70 -7.51
CA ALA A 205 14.47 21.97 -7.71
C ALA A 205 14.83 23.04 -6.65
N GLY A 206 15.52 22.64 -5.59
CA GLY A 206 16.13 23.51 -4.59
C GLY A 206 16.98 24.62 -5.20
N LEU A 207 17.68 24.34 -6.30
CA LEU A 207 18.51 25.33 -7.01
C LEU A 207 17.68 26.41 -7.73
N ALA A 208 16.46 26.10 -8.14
CA ALA A 208 15.53 27.01 -8.81
C ALA A 208 14.59 27.75 -7.82
N THR A 209 14.60 27.35 -6.56
CA THR A 209 13.78 27.92 -5.48
C THR A 209 14.60 28.70 -4.46
N LYS A 210 15.89 28.38 -4.29
CA LYS A 210 16.81 29.08 -3.39
C LYS A 210 17.69 30.08 -4.15
N GLY A 211 17.80 31.29 -3.60
CA GLY A 211 18.64 32.37 -4.13
C GLY A 211 17.88 33.30 -5.08
N ILE A 212 18.13 34.61 -4.97
CA ILE A 212 17.40 35.64 -5.73
C ILE A 212 17.67 35.53 -7.24
N MET A 213 18.88 35.17 -7.65
CA MET A 213 19.28 35.17 -9.07
C MET A 213 18.70 34.02 -9.90
N ASN A 214 18.40 32.88 -9.28
CA ASN A 214 17.91 31.68 -9.96
C ASN A 214 16.45 31.36 -9.62
N ARG A 215 15.78 32.24 -8.87
CA ARG A 215 14.40 32.04 -8.43
C ARG A 215 13.48 32.05 -9.62
N THR A 216 12.89 30.90 -9.91
CA THR A 216 11.87 30.76 -10.93
C THR A 216 10.50 31.11 -10.31
N GLU A 217 9.63 31.76 -11.08
CA GLU A 217 8.25 32.00 -10.67
C GLU A 217 7.51 30.67 -10.43
N GLU A 218 6.60 30.65 -9.46
CA GLU A 218 5.90 29.45 -8.99
C GLU A 218 5.22 28.67 -10.13
N LYS A 219 4.51 29.37 -11.03
CA LYS A 219 3.82 28.73 -12.16
C LYS A 219 4.78 28.01 -13.10
N LEU A 220 5.92 28.63 -13.40
CA LEU A 220 6.92 28.05 -14.30
C LEU A 220 7.68 26.90 -13.62
N LEU A 221 7.92 27.01 -12.31
CA LEU A 221 8.49 25.92 -11.52
C LEU A 221 7.58 24.69 -11.54
N ASN A 222 6.28 24.87 -11.30
CA ASN A 222 5.29 23.79 -11.31
C ASN A 222 5.21 23.13 -12.69
N ALA A 223 5.20 23.91 -13.78
CA ALA A 223 5.22 23.37 -15.14
C ALA A 223 6.48 22.55 -15.42
N LYS A 224 7.66 23.05 -15.02
CA LYS A 224 8.94 22.33 -15.20
C LYS A 224 8.99 21.03 -14.39
N LEU A 225 8.52 21.06 -13.15
CA LEU A 225 8.43 19.89 -12.29
C LEU A 225 7.49 18.83 -12.90
N LEU A 226 6.33 19.25 -13.40
CA LEU A 226 5.39 18.35 -14.06
C LEU A 226 6.01 17.69 -15.29
N ILE A 227 6.68 18.45 -16.16
CA ILE A 227 7.37 17.90 -17.33
C ILE A 227 8.45 16.90 -16.89
N HIS A 228 9.27 17.26 -15.89
CA HIS A 228 10.35 16.39 -15.41
C HIS A 228 9.86 15.07 -14.80
N LEU A 229 8.69 15.08 -14.15
CA LEU A 229 8.08 13.87 -13.59
C LEU A 229 7.45 12.95 -14.66
N ASN A 230 7.23 13.46 -15.88
CA ASN A 230 6.59 12.72 -16.98
C ASN A 230 7.52 12.43 -18.17
N SER A 231 8.78 12.87 -18.10
CA SER A 231 9.82 12.66 -19.13
C SER A 231 10.65 11.41 -18.85
#